data_AF-A0A0B4XRP0-F1
#
_entry.id   AF-A0A0B4XRP0-F1
#
_cell.length_a   1.000
_cell.length_b   1.000
_cell.length_c   1.000
_cell.angle_alpha   90.00
_cell.angle_beta   90.00
_cell.angle_gamma   90.00
#
_symmetry.space_group_name_H-M   'P 1'
#
loop_
_entity.id
_entity.type
_entity.pdbx_description
1 polymer ?
#
loop_
_entity_poly.entity_id
_entity_poly.type
_entity_poly.pdbx_seq_one_letter_code
_entity_poly.pdbx_strand_id
1 'polypeptide(L)'
;MPDKPERVDADQIPDWTDRSHTGLTRWWQTMAARQLAFHPDDPPEVVFNFIDGEPLFTPAACARLRALLADMAAEHGTAVYQVAEQEVLAALGRQLLESR
;
A
#
# COMPACT_ATOMS: atom_id res chain seq x y z
N MET A 1 -8.44 -16.25 -20.91
CA MET A 1 -8.09 -15.00 -20.20
C MET A 1 -7.58 -15.42 -18.84
N PRO A 2 -6.45 -14.89 -18.33
CA PRO A 2 -6.14 -15.08 -16.93
C PRO A 2 -7.29 -14.46 -16.11
N ASP A 3 -7.59 -15.04 -14.95
CA ASP A 3 -8.65 -14.54 -14.08
C ASP A 3 -8.42 -13.05 -13.76
N LYS A 4 -9.52 -12.31 -13.72
CA LYS A 4 -9.52 -10.91 -13.29
C LYS A 4 -8.92 -10.86 -11.88
N PRO A 5 -7.89 -10.04 -11.62
CA PRO A 5 -7.42 -9.84 -10.26
C PRO A 5 -8.58 -9.27 -9.44
N GLU A 6 -8.95 -9.99 -8.39
CA GLU A 6 -10.02 -9.57 -7.48
C GLU A 6 -9.65 -8.22 -6.88
N ARG A 7 -10.63 -7.31 -6.82
CA ARG A 7 -10.44 -6.02 -6.14
C ARG A 7 -10.09 -6.29 -4.68
N VAL A 8 -9.27 -5.43 -4.11
CA VAL A 8 -8.78 -5.59 -2.75
C VAL A 8 -9.81 -5.05 -1.77
N ASP A 9 -10.33 -5.95 -0.93
CA ASP A 9 -11.27 -5.65 0.13
C ASP A 9 -10.59 -5.26 1.45
N ALA A 10 -11.39 -4.74 2.39
CA ALA A 10 -10.89 -4.15 3.62
C ALA A 10 -10.18 -5.17 4.54
N ASP A 11 -10.57 -6.43 4.52
CA ASP A 11 -9.96 -7.51 5.30
C ASP A 11 -8.59 -7.95 4.74
N GLN A 12 -8.29 -7.63 3.48
CA GLN A 12 -6.99 -7.89 2.85
C GLN A 12 -5.94 -6.81 3.18
N ILE A 13 -6.37 -5.65 3.71
CA ILE A 13 -5.47 -4.57 4.15
C ILE A 13 -4.86 -4.94 5.50
N PRO A 14 -3.52 -5.07 5.61
CA PRO A 14 -2.87 -5.47 6.86
C PRO A 14 -3.14 -4.47 7.99
N ASP A 15 -3.30 -4.96 9.21
CA ASP A 15 -3.37 -4.12 10.40
C ASP A 15 -2.02 -3.46 10.70
N TRP A 16 -2.06 -2.26 11.27
CA TRP A 16 -0.88 -1.57 11.79
C TRP A 16 -0.94 -1.49 13.31
N THR A 17 -0.59 -2.60 13.97
CA THR A 17 -0.69 -2.74 15.44
C THR A 17 0.57 -2.28 16.19
N ASP A 18 1.73 -2.34 15.53
CA ASP A 18 3.00 -1.85 16.07
C ASP A 18 3.18 -0.37 15.68
N ARG A 19 2.90 0.53 16.61
CA ARG A 19 2.96 2.00 16.41
C ARG A 19 4.39 2.57 16.39
N SER A 20 5.43 1.72 16.41
CA SER A 20 6.81 2.18 16.28
C SER A 20 7.17 2.49 14.82
N HIS A 21 8.27 3.21 14.61
CA HIS A 21 8.83 3.41 13.27
C HIS A 21 9.15 2.08 12.57
N THR A 22 9.59 1.04 13.31
CA THR A 22 9.80 -0.30 12.77
C THR A 22 8.49 -0.93 12.29
N GLY A 23 7.40 -0.73 13.03
CA GLY A 23 6.08 -1.17 12.64
C GLY A 23 5.55 -0.46 11.40
N LEU A 24 5.76 0.86 11.29
CA LEU A 24 5.46 1.64 10.08
C LEU A 24 6.21 1.08 8.86
N THR A 25 7.53 0.85 8.99
CA THR A 25 8.36 0.26 7.93
C THR A 25 7.86 -1.12 7.52
N ARG A 26 7.56 -2.00 8.48
CA ARG A 26 7.04 -3.35 8.20
C ARG A 26 5.69 -3.32 7.50
N TRP A 27 4.82 -2.38 7.85
CA TRP A 27 3.52 -2.23 7.19
C TRP A 27 3.69 -1.87 5.72
N TRP A 28 4.54 -0.87 5.40
CA TRP A 28 4.83 -0.50 4.02
C TRP A 28 5.53 -1.61 3.23
N GLN A 29 6.46 -2.35 3.85
CA GLN A 29 7.05 -3.55 3.27
C GLN A 29 6.00 -4.60 2.90
N THR A 30 5.03 -4.81 3.78
CA THR A 30 3.94 -5.78 3.56
C THR A 30 3.07 -5.35 2.39
N MET A 31 2.68 -4.08 2.32
CA MET A 31 1.93 -3.53 1.19
C MET A 31 2.70 -3.67 -0.12
N ALA A 32 3.99 -3.32 -0.12
CA ALA A 32 4.82 -3.35 -1.32
C ALA A 32 5.05 -4.78 -1.82
N ALA A 33 5.30 -5.74 -0.92
CA ALA A 33 5.42 -7.16 -1.27
C ALA A 33 4.14 -7.74 -1.85
N ARG A 34 2.97 -7.23 -1.44
CA ARG A 34 1.66 -7.62 -1.99
C ARG A 34 1.28 -6.86 -3.27
N GLN A 35 2.17 -6.01 -3.79
CA GLN A 35 1.88 -5.13 -4.94
C GLN A 35 0.70 -4.17 -4.68
N LEU A 36 0.49 -3.82 -3.42
CA LEU A 36 -0.58 -2.92 -2.96
C LEU A 36 -0.07 -1.55 -2.56
N ALA A 37 1.24 -1.31 -2.57
CA ALA A 37 1.78 -0.03 -2.16
C ALA A 37 1.52 1.05 -3.22
N PHE A 38 1.19 2.24 -2.75
CA PHE A 38 0.88 3.43 -3.54
C PHE A 38 1.45 4.66 -2.83
N HIS A 39 1.48 5.81 -3.51
CA HIS A 39 1.97 7.04 -2.90
C HIS A 39 0.99 7.52 -1.81
N PRO A 40 1.45 7.85 -0.59
CA PRO A 40 0.54 8.16 0.53
C PRO A 40 -0.29 9.45 0.38
N ASP A 41 0.07 10.37 -0.51
CA ASP A 41 -0.79 11.51 -0.87
C ASP A 41 -1.84 11.17 -1.93
N ASP A 42 -1.70 10.04 -2.64
CA ASP A 42 -2.71 9.63 -3.60
C ASP A 42 -3.92 9.07 -2.85
N PRO A 43 -5.14 9.56 -3.13
CA PRO A 43 -6.34 8.93 -2.62
C PRO A 43 -6.37 7.45 -3.03
N PRO A 44 -6.65 6.49 -2.12
CA PRO A 44 -6.74 5.08 -2.48
C PRO A 44 -7.75 4.81 -3.61
N GLU A 45 -8.77 5.66 -3.74
CA GLU A 45 -9.80 5.61 -4.78
C GLU A 45 -9.24 5.85 -6.20
N VAL A 46 -8.08 6.50 -6.33
CA VAL A 46 -7.43 6.78 -7.63
C VAL A 46 -6.29 5.80 -7.93
N VAL A 47 -6.14 4.74 -7.14
CA VAL A 47 -5.21 3.66 -7.45
C VAL A 47 -5.94 2.64 -8.32
N PHE A 48 -5.48 2.48 -9.56
CA PHE A 48 -6.11 1.63 -10.57
C PHE A 48 -5.22 0.45 -10.94
N ASN A 49 -5.85 -0.65 -11.33
CA ASN A 49 -5.15 -1.76 -11.96
C ASN A 49 -4.87 -1.44 -13.43
N PHE A 50 -3.61 -1.53 -13.85
CA PHE A 50 -3.22 -1.24 -15.23
C PHE A 50 -3.74 -2.24 -16.28
N ILE A 51 -4.22 -3.42 -15.85
CA ILE A 51 -4.74 -4.47 -16.75
C ILE A 51 -6.14 -4.11 -17.27
N ASP A 52 -7.04 -3.67 -16.39
CA ASP A 52 -8.45 -3.41 -16.72
C ASP A 52 -8.87 -1.95 -16.52
N GLY A 53 -8.02 -1.11 -15.91
CA GLY A 53 -8.31 0.29 -15.62
C GLY A 53 -9.28 0.50 -14.46
N GLU A 54 -9.66 -0.56 -13.74
CA GLU A 54 -10.60 -0.49 -12.63
C GLU A 54 -9.89 -0.10 -11.32
N PRO A 55 -10.61 0.51 -10.35
CA PRO A 55 -10.06 0.81 -9.04
C PRO A 55 -9.57 -0.46 -8.34
N LEU A 56 -8.31 -0.46 -7.91
CA LEU A 56 -7.67 -1.58 -7.24
C LEU A 56 -8.36 -1.92 -5.92
N PHE A 57 -8.70 -0.90 -5.13
CA PHE A 57 -9.31 -1.04 -3.82
C PHE A 57 -10.83 -0.89 -3.89
N THR A 58 -11.56 -1.65 -3.07
CA THR A 58 -12.99 -1.45 -2.86
C THR A 58 -13.26 -0.21 -2.00
N PRO A 59 -14.47 0.37 -2.01
CA PRO A 59 -14.78 1.53 -1.16
C PRO A 59 -14.51 1.27 0.33
N ALA A 60 -14.73 0.03 0.80
CA ALA A 60 -14.43 -0.37 2.16
C ALA A 60 -12.92 -0.37 2.44
N ALA A 61 -12.11 -0.89 1.51
CA ALA A 61 -10.65 -0.84 1.61
C ALA A 61 -10.12 0.61 1.57
N CYS A 62 -10.67 1.47 0.71
CA CYS A 62 -10.30 2.89 0.67
C CYS A 62 -10.56 3.59 2.01
N ALA A 63 -11.73 3.37 2.61
CA ALA A 63 -12.06 3.95 3.91
C ALA A 63 -11.07 3.50 5.01
N ARG A 64 -10.72 2.21 5.02
CA ARG A 64 -9.73 1.64 5.95
C ARG A 64 -8.33 2.20 5.72
N LEU A 65 -7.88 2.29 4.48
CA LEU A 65 -6.56 2.85 4.13
C LEU A 65 -6.47 4.32 4.55
N ARG A 66 -7.49 5.12 4.31
CA ARG A 66 -7.52 6.53 4.75
C ARG A 66 -7.43 6.65 6.26
N ALA A 67 -8.15 5.82 7.00
CA ALA A 67 -8.06 5.79 8.46
C ALA A 67 -6.65 5.42 8.94
N LEU A 68 -6.05 4.37 8.36
CA LEU A 68 -4.69 3.95 8.72
C LEU A 68 -3.63 4.99 8.37
N LEU A 69 -3.71 5.62 7.19
CA LEU A 69 -2.76 6.65 6.77
C LEU A 69 -2.89 7.90 7.63
N ALA A 70 -4.12 8.29 8.00
CA ALA A 70 -4.35 9.40 8.92
C ALA A 70 -3.73 9.10 10.31
N ASP A 71 -3.92 7.88 10.82
CA ASP A 71 -3.31 7.42 12.07
C ASP A 71 -1.77 7.44 12.00
N MET A 72 -1.19 6.93 10.92
CA MET A 72 0.27 6.92 10.73
C MET A 72 0.84 8.33 10.63
N ALA A 73 0.17 9.22 9.90
CA ALA A 73 0.58 10.61 9.76
C ALA A 73 0.44 11.37 11.09
N ALA A 74 -0.58 11.07 11.90
CA ALA A 74 -0.73 11.65 13.23
C ALA A 74 0.39 11.21 14.19
N GLU A 75 0.82 9.95 14.12
CA GLU A 75 1.87 9.40 15.00
C GLU A 75 3.29 9.78 14.52
N HIS A 76 3.53 9.75 13.21
CA HIS A 76 4.89 9.83 12.64
C HIS A 76 5.13 11.04 11.74
N GLY A 77 4.11 11.87 11.50
CA GLY A 77 4.22 13.06 10.66
C GLY A 77 4.73 12.72 9.26
N THR A 78 5.73 13.46 8.82
CA THR A 78 6.27 13.34 7.46
C THR A 78 7.13 12.09 7.23
N ALA A 79 7.46 11.32 8.27
CA ALA A 79 8.23 10.09 8.13
C ALA A 79 7.47 9.03 7.30
N VAL A 80 6.13 9.09 7.28
CA VAL A 80 5.28 8.20 6.46
C VAL A 80 5.67 8.26 4.97
N TYR A 81 5.94 9.46 4.45
CA TYR A 81 6.34 9.66 3.06
C TYR A 81 7.69 9.02 2.73
N GLN A 82 8.68 9.27 3.59
CA GLN A 82 10.03 8.75 3.41
C GLN A 82 10.04 7.22 3.44
N VAL A 83 9.32 6.63 4.39
CA VAL A 83 9.22 5.17 4.52
C VAL A 83 8.46 4.57 3.35
N ALA A 84 7.32 5.15 2.96
CA ALA A 84 6.53 4.68 1.82
C ALA A 84 7.36 4.68 0.53
N GLU A 85 8.04 5.79 0.23
CA GLU A 85 8.90 5.91 -0.95
C GLU A 85 10.03 4.87 -0.95
N GLN A 86 10.77 4.77 0.17
CA GLN A 86 11.87 3.82 0.31
C GLN A 86 11.41 2.38 0.07
N GLU A 87 10.30 1.97 0.66
CA GLU A 87 9.84 0.58 0.59
C GLU A 87 9.19 0.23 -0.75
N VAL A 88 8.48 1.18 -1.38
CA VAL A 88 7.99 1.03 -2.76
C VAL A 88 9.14 0.85 -3.72
N LEU A 89 10.14 1.74 -3.68
CA LEU A 89 11.33 1.66 -4.56
C LEU A 89 12.13 0.38 -4.32
N ALA A 90 12.31 -0.02 -3.06
CA ALA A 90 13.01 -1.25 -2.72
C ALA A 90 12.27 -2.49 -3.25
N ALA A 91 10.93 -2.53 -3.21
CA ALA A 91 10.15 -3.63 -3.76
C ALA A 91 10.24 -3.71 -5.29
N LEU A 92 10.15 -2.58 -5.99
CA LEU A 92 10.34 -2.52 -7.44
C LEU A 92 11.75 -2.99 -7.83
N GLY A 93 12.77 -2.57 -7.09
CA GLY A 93 14.16 -3.01 -7.29
C GLY A 93 14.32 -4.52 -7.16
N ARG A 94 13.66 -5.16 -6.18
CA ARG A 94 13.67 -6.62 -6.01
C ARG A 94 13.00 -7.33 -7.19
N GLN A 95 11.83 -6.87 -7.63
CA GLN A 95 11.11 -7.45 -8.75
C GLN A 95 11.91 -7.42 -10.06
N LEU A 96 12.65 -6.34 -10.31
CA LEU A 96 13.52 -6.21 -11.50
C LEU A 96 14.73 -7.15 -11.49
N LEU A 97 15.20 -7.58 -10.32
CA LEU A 97 16.31 -8.52 -10.19
C LEU A 97 15.85 -9.97 -10.36
N GLU A 98 14.65 -10.30 -9.90
CA GLU A 98 14.04 -11.63 -10.00
C GLU A 98 13.48 -11.93 -11.40
N SER A 99 13.23 -10.90 -12.22
CA SER A 99 12.76 -11.04 -13.59
C SER A 99 13.86 -11.29 -14.64
N ARG A 100 15.10 -11.59 -14.21
CA ARG A 100 16.28 -11.79 -15.08
C ARG A 100 16.65 -13.26 -15.25
#